data_AF-U6DP21-F1
#
_entry.id   AF-U6DP21-F1
#
_cell.length_a   1.000
_cell.length_b   1.000
_cell.length_c   1.000
_cell.angle_alpha   90.00
_cell.angle_beta   90.00
_cell.angle_gamma   90.00
#
_symmetry.space_group_name_H-M   'P 1'
#
loop_
_entity.id
_entity.type
_entity.pdbx_description
1 polymer ?
#
loop_
_entity_poly.entity_id
_entity_poly.type
_entity_poly.pdbx_seq_one_letter_code
_entity_poly.pdbx_strand_id
1 'polypeptide(L)'
;HNFMMDTQLTKRIKNAAANVLRETWLIYKHTKLLKKIDHAKVRKHQRKFLQAIHQLRSVKMEQRKLSDQANTLVDLSKMQSVMYDLITELNDRSEDLEKQIGSLESKLEHLAAGFGSLPLVIADALRQQQQLLS
;
A
#
# COMPACT_ATOMS: atom_id res chain seq x y z
N HIS A 1 15.02 -11.59 6.06
CA HIS A 1 14.40 -11.96 7.35
C HIS A 1 13.13 -12.82 7.16
N ASN A 2 12.11 -12.36 6.43
CA ASN A 2 10.84 -13.12 6.24
C ASN A 2 10.98 -14.49 5.56
N PHE A 3 11.85 -14.63 4.55
CA PHE A 3 12.03 -15.91 3.84
C PHE A 3 12.64 -17.04 4.69
N MET A 4 13.63 -16.71 5.54
CA MET A 4 14.21 -17.69 6.48
C MET A 4 13.20 -18.09 7.57
N MET A 5 12.32 -17.16 7.97
CA MET A 5 11.25 -17.43 8.93
C MET A 5 10.21 -18.40 8.35
N ASP A 6 9.87 -18.26 7.06
CA ASP A 6 8.90 -19.11 6.37
C ASP A 6 9.38 -20.56 6.23
N THR A 7 10.69 -20.75 6.01
CA THR A 7 11.32 -22.08 5.97
C THR A 7 11.26 -22.76 7.34
N GLN A 8 11.51 -22.00 8.42
CA GLN A 8 11.42 -22.52 9.79
C GLN A 8 9.99 -22.87 10.19
N LEU A 9 9.02 -22.04 9.82
CA LEU A 9 7.59 -22.30 10.06
C LEU A 9 7.12 -23.54 9.32
N THR A 10 7.47 -23.68 8.04
CA THR A 10 7.13 -24.86 7.24
C THR A 10 7.65 -26.14 7.88
N LYS A 11 8.89 -26.14 8.40
CA LYS A 11 9.46 -27.27 9.13
C LYS A 11 8.67 -27.58 10.41
N ARG A 12 8.30 -26.56 11.19
CA ARG A 12 7.50 -26.71 12.41
C ARG A 12 6.10 -27.26 12.12
N ILE A 13 5.44 -26.82 11.03
CA ILE A 13 4.14 -27.37 10.59
C ILE A 13 4.26 -28.85 10.28
N LYS A 14 5.24 -29.23 9.44
CA LYS A 14 5.46 -30.63 9.07
C LYS A 14 5.71 -31.52 10.29
N ASN A 15 6.54 -31.06 11.22
CA ASN A 15 6.83 -31.79 12.46
C ASN A 15 5.60 -31.93 13.37
N ALA A 16 4.84 -30.84 13.58
CA ALA A 16 3.64 -30.87 14.40
C ALA A 16 2.57 -31.79 13.78
N ALA A 17 2.37 -31.72 12.46
CA ALA A 17 1.46 -32.59 11.73
C ALA A 17 1.86 -34.07 11.84
N ALA A 18 3.15 -34.38 11.68
CA ALA A 18 3.66 -35.74 11.87
C ALA A 18 3.42 -36.26 13.30
N ASN A 19 3.61 -35.41 14.31
CA ASN A 19 3.30 -35.75 15.71
C ASN A 19 1.80 -35.99 15.93
N VAL A 20 0.92 -35.18 15.32
CA VAL A 20 -0.54 -35.41 15.38
C VAL A 20 -0.86 -36.80 14.84
N LEU A 21 -0.40 -37.15 13.65
CA LEU A 21 -0.63 -38.48 13.04
C LEU A 21 -0.08 -39.61 13.91
N ARG A 22 1.15 -39.45 14.42
CA ARG A 22 1.81 -40.42 15.29
C ARG A 22 1.01 -40.67 16.57
N GLU A 23 0.60 -39.61 17.26
CA GLU A 23 -0.11 -39.76 18.52
C GLU A 23 -1.56 -40.23 18.30
N THR A 24 -2.24 -39.83 17.21
CA THR A 24 -3.55 -40.38 16.83
C THR A 24 -3.48 -41.90 16.65
N TRP A 25 -2.48 -42.39 15.89
CA TRP A 25 -2.28 -43.82 15.71
C TRP A 25 -1.98 -44.51 17.05
N LEU A 26 -1.14 -43.92 17.91
CA LEU A 26 -0.76 -44.52 19.19
C LEU A 26 -1.96 -44.60 20.15
N ILE A 27 -2.81 -43.59 20.17
CA ILE A 27 -4.07 -43.61 20.93
C ILE A 27 -4.97 -44.72 20.39
N TYR A 28 -5.17 -44.80 19.08
CA TYR A 28 -5.98 -45.85 18.46
C TYR A 28 -5.46 -47.24 18.79
N LYS A 29 -4.16 -47.49 18.63
CA LYS A 29 -3.52 -48.77 19.00
C LYS A 29 -3.83 -49.16 20.45
N HIS A 30 -3.59 -48.26 21.41
CA HIS A 30 -3.69 -48.58 22.83
C HIS A 30 -5.13 -48.60 23.37
N THR A 31 -6.10 -48.13 22.59
CA THR A 31 -7.52 -48.12 22.99
C THR A 31 -8.38 -49.09 22.20
N LYS A 32 -7.98 -49.48 20.98
CA LYS A 32 -8.79 -50.30 20.07
C LYS A 32 -8.14 -51.60 19.59
N LEU A 33 -6.81 -51.69 19.57
CA LEU A 33 -6.10 -52.85 18.99
C LEU A 33 -5.50 -53.81 20.03
N LEU A 34 -5.40 -53.40 21.30
CA LEU A 34 -4.85 -54.23 22.37
C LEU A 34 -5.96 -54.84 23.23
N LYS A 35 -5.79 -56.11 23.63
CA LYS A 35 -6.76 -56.84 24.47
C LYS A 35 -6.91 -56.25 25.88
N LYS A 36 -5.86 -55.66 26.44
CA LYS A 36 -5.87 -54.97 27.75
C LYS A 36 -5.41 -53.53 27.56
N ILE A 37 -6.21 -52.59 28.05
CA ILE A 37 -5.95 -51.15 27.91
C ILE A 37 -5.03 -50.69 29.04
N ASP A 38 -3.91 -50.07 28.67
CA ASP A 38 -3.02 -49.36 29.60
C ASP A 38 -3.41 -47.88 29.62
N HIS A 39 -4.22 -47.49 30.60
CA HIS A 39 -4.72 -46.11 30.73
C HIS A 39 -3.59 -45.08 30.95
N ALA A 40 -2.47 -45.46 31.57
CA ALA A 40 -1.35 -44.55 31.79
C ALA A 40 -0.66 -44.21 30.45
N LYS A 41 -0.47 -45.21 29.58
CA LYS A 41 0.03 -44.99 28.21
C LYS A 41 -0.94 -44.17 27.37
N VAL A 42 -2.23 -44.45 27.45
CA VAL A 42 -3.26 -43.69 26.73
C VAL A 42 -3.20 -42.21 27.13
N ARG A 43 -3.19 -41.89 28.43
CA ARG A 43 -3.06 -40.50 28.91
C ARG A 43 -1.78 -39.82 28.45
N LYS A 44 -0.66 -40.56 28.40
CA LYS A 44 0.61 -40.04 27.88
C LYS A 44 0.50 -39.63 26.41
N HIS A 45 -0.10 -40.47 25.57
CA HIS A 45 -0.29 -40.17 24.15
C HIS A 45 -1.33 -39.08 23.92
N GLN A 46 -2.41 -39.03 24.70
CA GLN A 46 -3.40 -37.94 24.66
C GLN A 46 -2.78 -36.58 24.98
N ARG A 47 -1.93 -36.47 26.00
CA ARG A 47 -1.21 -35.21 26.31
C ARG A 47 -0.32 -34.78 25.16
N LYS A 48 0.44 -35.71 24.57
CA LYS A 48 1.29 -35.42 23.40
C LYS A 48 0.47 -35.03 22.17
N PHE A 49 -0.66 -35.67 21.94
CA PHE A 49 -1.59 -35.33 20.87
C PHE A 49 -2.10 -33.89 21.02
N LEU A 50 -2.61 -33.53 22.21
CA LEU A 50 -3.06 -32.16 22.49
C LEU A 50 -1.94 -31.15 22.28
N GLN A 51 -0.74 -31.44 22.79
CA GLN A 51 0.43 -30.58 22.58
C GLN A 51 0.74 -30.38 21.08
N ALA A 52 0.70 -31.44 20.28
CA ALA A 52 0.93 -31.35 18.83
C ALA A 52 -0.15 -30.53 18.12
N ILE A 53 -1.43 -30.67 18.52
CA ILE A 53 -2.53 -29.85 18.00
C ILE A 53 -2.34 -28.37 18.37
N HIS A 54 -1.96 -28.06 19.61
CA HIS A 54 -1.69 -26.69 20.05
C HIS A 54 -0.50 -26.08 19.29
N GLN A 55 0.58 -26.83 19.10
CA GLN A 55 1.73 -26.40 18.30
C GLN A 55 1.31 -26.11 16.86
N LEU A 56 0.54 -27.00 16.22
CA LEU A 56 0.08 -26.82 14.85
C LEU A 56 -0.78 -25.55 14.71
N ARG A 57 -1.69 -25.29 15.66
CA ARG A 57 -2.50 -24.07 15.69
C ARG A 57 -1.65 -22.81 15.87
N SER A 58 -0.69 -22.84 16.80
CA SER A 58 0.19 -21.70 17.07
C SER A 58 1.01 -21.32 15.83
N VAL A 59 1.66 -22.32 15.20
CA VAL A 59 2.47 -22.13 14.00
C VAL A 59 1.62 -21.64 12.82
N LYS A 60 0.38 -22.14 12.67
CA LYS A 60 -0.55 -21.65 11.65
C LYS A 60 -0.94 -20.18 11.86
N MET A 61 -1.13 -19.76 13.12
CA MET A 61 -1.40 -18.35 13.44
C MET A 61 -0.19 -17.46 13.15
N GLU A 62 1.02 -17.93 13.46
CA GLU A 62 2.27 -17.23 13.16
C GLU A 62 2.47 -17.07 11.64
N GLN A 63 2.20 -18.11 10.86
CA GLN A 63 2.22 -18.05 9.40
C GLN A 63 1.22 -17.03 8.84
N ARG A 64 0.00 -16.98 9.38
CA ARG A 64 -1.00 -15.98 8.96
C ARG A 64 -0.49 -14.56 9.22
N LYS A 65 0.07 -14.29 10.40
CA LYS A 65 0.63 -12.97 10.73
C LYS A 65 1.72 -12.53 9.75
N LEU A 66 2.63 -13.42 9.38
CA LEU A 66 3.67 -13.09 8.38
C LEU A 66 3.08 -12.82 7.00
N SER A 67 2.07 -13.59 6.59
CA SER A 67 1.35 -13.34 5.34
C SER A 67 0.67 -11.97 5.34
N ASP A 68 0.01 -11.61 6.44
CA ASP A 68 -0.65 -10.31 6.57
C ASP A 68 0.37 -9.17 6.52
N GLN A 69 1.54 -9.32 7.16
CA GLN A 69 2.64 -8.36 7.08
C GLN A 69 3.18 -8.20 5.65
N ALA A 70 3.31 -9.29 4.89
CA ALA A 70 3.73 -9.23 3.50
C ALA A 70 2.71 -8.48 2.63
N ASN A 71 1.42 -8.73 2.85
CA ASN A 71 0.33 -8.03 2.15
C ASN A 71 0.34 -6.54 2.46
N THR A 72 0.50 -6.15 3.73
CA THR A 72 0.60 -4.73 4.12
C THR A 72 1.74 -4.00 3.41
N LEU A 73 2.90 -4.64 3.22
CA LEU A 73 4.02 -4.03 2.50
C LEU A 73 3.70 -3.81 1.02
N VAL A 74 3.03 -4.78 0.40
CA VAL A 74 2.58 -4.67 -1.00
C VAL A 74 1.55 -3.53 -1.14
N ASP A 75 0.60 -3.43 -0.22
CA ASP A 75 -0.42 -2.39 -0.27
C ASP A 75 0.18 -1.00 -0.05
N LEU A 76 1.19 -0.87 0.82
CA LEU A 76 1.96 0.37 0.98
C LEU A 76 2.66 0.77 -0.34
N SER A 77 3.30 -0.18 -1.03
CA SER A 77 3.95 0.10 -2.31
C SER A 77 2.96 0.53 -3.40
N LYS A 78 1.77 -0.09 -3.44
CA LYS A 78 0.69 0.35 -4.35
C LYS A 78 0.21 1.75 -4.03
N MET A 79 0.03 2.06 -2.74
CA MET A 79 -0.37 3.40 -2.29
C MET A 79 0.68 4.44 -2.68
N GLN A 80 1.97 4.12 -2.55
CA GLN A 80 3.05 5.00 -3.02
C GLN A 80 2.94 5.25 -4.53
N SER A 81 2.73 4.22 -5.35
CA SER A 81 2.56 4.39 -6.80
C SER A 81 1.42 5.34 -7.14
N VAL A 82 0.23 5.11 -6.57
CA VAL A 82 -0.94 5.96 -6.79
C VAL A 82 -0.69 7.40 -6.32
N MET A 83 0.00 7.56 -5.19
CA MET A 83 0.36 8.88 -4.67
C MET A 83 1.34 9.61 -5.58
N TYR A 84 2.34 8.91 -6.13
CA TYR A 84 3.26 9.48 -7.10
C TYR A 84 2.51 9.98 -8.35
N ASP A 85 1.62 9.15 -8.91
CA ASP A 85 0.84 9.51 -10.09
C ASP A 85 -0.02 10.77 -9.82
N LEU A 86 -0.67 10.83 -8.65
CA LEU A 86 -1.49 11.97 -8.26
C LEU A 86 -0.67 13.25 -8.04
N ILE A 87 0.52 13.16 -7.44
CA ILE A 87 1.41 14.31 -7.24
C ILE A 87 1.92 14.83 -8.59
N THR A 88 2.25 13.94 -9.52
CA THR A 88 2.65 14.32 -10.87
C THR A 88 1.51 15.05 -11.58
N GLU A 89 0.30 14.50 -11.58
CA GLU A 89 -0.88 15.17 -12.18
C GLU A 89 -1.15 16.55 -11.54
N LEU A 90 -1.00 16.65 -10.21
CA LEU A 90 -1.15 17.92 -9.50
C LEU A 90 -0.12 18.96 -9.95
N ASN A 91 1.15 18.56 -10.09
CA ASN A 91 2.23 19.44 -10.54
C ASN A 91 2.02 19.91 -11.97
N ASP A 92 1.66 19.01 -12.89
CA ASP A 92 1.37 19.34 -14.29
C ASP A 92 0.25 20.38 -14.36
N ARG A 93 -0.82 20.19 -13.58
CA ARG A 93 -1.93 21.14 -13.50
C ARG A 93 -1.52 22.48 -12.87
N SER A 94 -0.61 22.47 -11.90
CA SER A 94 -0.04 23.70 -11.31
C SER A 94 0.75 24.49 -12.33
N GLU A 95 1.59 23.82 -13.13
CA GLU A 95 2.38 24.46 -14.18
C GLU A 95 1.48 25.08 -15.27
N ASP A 96 0.41 24.38 -15.66
CA ASP A 96 -0.58 24.91 -16.61
C ASP A 96 -1.30 26.16 -16.08
N LEU A 97 -1.63 26.17 -14.78
CA LEU A 97 -2.24 27.34 -14.14
C LEU A 97 -1.25 28.51 -14.07
N GLU A 98 0.02 28.28 -13.73
CA GLU A 98 1.06 29.32 -13.74
C GLU A 98 1.22 29.94 -15.14
N LYS A 99 1.24 29.13 -16.20
CA LYS A 99 1.27 29.61 -17.59
C LYS A 99 0.05 30.47 -17.94
N GLN A 100 -1.15 30.06 -17.51
CA GLN A 100 -2.37 30.83 -17.72
C GLN A 100 -2.33 32.19 -17.00
N ILE A 101 -1.85 32.20 -15.76
CA ILE A 101 -1.66 33.43 -14.97
C ILE A 101 -0.68 34.37 -15.69
N GLY A 102 0.49 33.87 -16.10
CA GLY A 102 1.48 34.68 -16.83
C GLY A 102 0.94 35.25 -18.15
N SER A 103 0.09 34.49 -18.87
CA SER A 103 -0.59 35.00 -20.08
C SER A 103 -1.59 36.11 -19.76
N LEU A 104 -2.31 36.00 -18.65
CA LEU A 104 -3.23 37.05 -18.19
C LEU A 104 -2.47 38.31 -17.75
N GLU A 105 -1.37 38.16 -17.02
CA GLU A 105 -0.48 39.26 -16.61
C GLU A 105 0.03 40.02 -17.85
N SER A 106 0.55 39.31 -18.86
CA SER A 106 1.00 39.93 -20.11
C SER A 106 -0.13 40.67 -20.87
N LYS A 107 -1.34 40.09 -20.93
CA LYS A 107 -2.50 40.77 -21.53
C LYS A 107 -2.87 42.04 -20.78
N LEU A 108 -2.79 42.03 -19.44
CA LEU A 108 -3.02 43.20 -18.61
C LEU A 108 -1.96 44.29 -18.81
N GLU A 109 -0.69 43.92 -18.91
CA GLU A 109 0.39 44.86 -19.22
C GLU A 109 0.19 45.52 -20.58
N HIS A 110 -0.17 44.75 -21.62
CA HIS A 110 -0.49 45.31 -22.94
C HIS A 110 -1.68 46.27 -22.90
N LEU A 111 -2.73 45.92 -22.15
CA LEU A 111 -3.89 46.78 -21.97
C LEU A 111 -3.53 48.07 -21.23
N ALA A 112 -2.73 47.98 -20.16
CA ALA A 112 -2.25 49.12 -19.40
C ALA A 112 -1.36 50.05 -20.24
N ALA A 113 -0.44 49.49 -21.05
CA ALA A 113 0.37 50.26 -21.99
C ALA A 113 -0.48 50.95 -23.06
N GLY A 114 -1.48 50.25 -23.60
CA GLY A 114 -2.46 50.81 -24.52
C GLY A 114 -3.18 52.02 -23.92
N PHE A 115 -3.69 51.90 -22.69
CA PHE A 115 -4.31 53.00 -21.96
C PHE A 115 -3.35 54.16 -21.67
N GLY A 116 -2.08 53.88 -21.35
CA GLY A 116 -1.07 54.91 -21.19
C GLY A 116 -0.75 55.69 -22.46
N SER A 117 -0.82 55.04 -23.63
CA SER A 117 -0.54 55.67 -24.93
C SER A 117 -1.72 56.47 -25.50
N LEU A 118 -2.95 56.14 -25.10
CA LEU A 118 -4.19 56.74 -25.61
C LEU A 118 -4.22 58.28 -25.53
N PRO A 119 -3.89 58.94 -24.39
CA PRO A 119 -3.89 60.40 -24.31
C PRO A 119 -2.94 61.07 -25.29
N LEU A 120 -1.76 60.48 -25.51
CA LEU A 120 -0.75 60.97 -26.46
C LEU A 120 -1.27 60.90 -27.89
N VAL A 121 -1.79 59.75 -28.29
CA VAL A 121 -2.35 59.54 -29.64
C VAL A 121 -3.55 60.47 -29.88
N ILE A 122 -4.42 60.66 -28.89
CA ILE A 122 -5.53 61.62 -28.98
C ILE A 122 -5.00 63.05 -29.14
N ALA A 123 -3.99 63.45 -28.36
CA ALA A 123 -3.40 64.79 -28.44
C ALA A 123 -2.74 65.07 -29.80
N ASP A 124 -2.08 64.07 -30.38
CA ASP A 124 -1.46 64.19 -31.70
C ASP A 124 -2.50 64.24 -32.82
N ALA A 125 -3.56 63.43 -32.75
CA ALA A 125 -4.67 63.47 -33.70
C ALA A 125 -5.40 64.83 -33.67
N LEU A 126 -5.65 65.38 -32.48
CA LEU A 126 -6.25 66.72 -32.33
C LEU A 126 -5.36 67.81 -32.94
N ARG A 127 -4.03 67.72 -32.74
CA ARG A 127 -3.06 68.66 -33.35
C ARG A 127 -3.06 68.57 -34.88
N GLN A 128 -3.06 67.37 -35.44
CA GLN A 128 -3.14 67.18 -36.89
C GLN A 128 -4.44 67.73 -37.48
N GLN A 129 -5.57 67.53 -36.80
CA GLN A 129 -6.86 68.07 -37.24
C GLN A 129 -6.87 69.59 -37.25
N GLN A 130 -6.25 70.24 -36.25
CA GLN A 130 -6.10 71.70 -36.23
C GLN A 130 -5.28 72.22 -37.43
N GLN A 131 -4.19 71.54 -37.80
CA GLN A 131 -3.35 71.93 -38.94
C GLN A 131 -4.04 71.76 -40.30
N LEU A 132 -4.99 70.84 -40.42
CA LEU A 132 -5.76 70.61 -41.65
C LEU A 132 -6.93 71.60 -41.81
N LEU A 133 -7.36 72.23 -40.72
CA LEU A 133 -8.47 73.19 -40.69
C LEU A 133 -8.01 74.66 -40.74
N SER A 134 -6.69 74.91 -40.67
CA SER A 134 -6.03 76.20 -40.81
C SER A 134 -5.41 76.36 -42.20
#